data_AF-A0A4Y7SMW4-F1
#
_entry.id   AF-A0A4Y7SMW4-F1
#
_cell.length_a   1.000
_cell.length_b   1.000
_cell.length_c   1.000
_cell.angle_alpha   90.00
_cell.angle_beta   90.00
_cell.angle_gamma   90.00
#
_symmetry.space_group_name_H-M   'P 1'
#
loop_
_entity.id
_entity.type
_entity.pdbx_description
1 polymer ?
#
loop_
_entity_poly.entity_id
_entity_poly.type
_entity_poly.pdbx_seq_one_letter_code
_entity_poly.pdbx_strand_id
1 'polypeptide(L)'
;ELNAIRTLQNSLIPLNHLPPEILSYVFIRLAEEISEDWNNKKKFSWLRVTHICRHWRVVALDYAPLWSCICHFVHPEITKLMLERSKNVPL
;
A
#
# COMPACT_ATOMS: atom_id res chain seq x y z
N GLU A 1 -23.63 4.78 -10.31
CA GLU A 1 -23.07 5.01 -11.67
C GLU A 1 -21.60 5.46 -11.66
N LEU A 2 -21.19 6.49 -10.89
CA LEU A 2 -19.80 7.00 -10.86
C LEU A 2 -18.71 5.96 -10.50
N ASN A 3 -18.99 5.01 -9.58
CA ASN A 3 -18.02 3.97 -9.21
C ASN A 3 -17.77 2.93 -10.32
N ALA A 4 -18.76 2.67 -11.18
CA ALA A 4 -18.62 1.72 -12.28
C ALA A 4 -17.73 2.31 -13.39
N ILE A 5 -17.92 3.59 -13.71
CA ILE A 5 -17.09 4.32 -14.68
C ILE A 5 -15.62 4.37 -14.23
N ARG A 6 -15.37 4.68 -12.95
CA ARG A 6 -14.02 4.69 -12.39
C ARG A 6 -13.37 3.30 -12.38
N THR A 7 -14.16 2.24 -12.19
CA THR A 7 -13.65 0.87 -12.28
C THR A 7 -13.25 0.51 -13.71
N LEU A 8 -14.07 0.88 -14.70
CA LEU A 8 -13.79 0.68 -16.11
C LEU A 8 -12.55 1.48 -16.55
N GLN A 9 -12.47 2.76 -16.20
CA GLN A 9 -11.32 3.60 -16.52
C GLN A 9 -10.03 3.04 -15.90
N ASN A 10 -10.08 2.60 -14.63
CA ASN A 10 -8.94 1.95 -14.01
C ASN A 10 -8.55 0.67 -14.75
N SER A 11 -9.51 -0.11 -15.23
CA SER A 11 -9.22 -1.31 -16.03
C SER A 11 -8.62 -1.02 -17.41
N LEU A 12 -8.55 0.24 -17.85
CA LEU A 12 -7.89 0.63 -19.10
C LEU A 12 -6.48 1.17 -18.88
N ILE A 13 -6.07 1.39 -17.62
CA ILE A 13 -4.73 1.88 -17.30
C ILE A 13 -3.76 0.70 -17.35
N PRO A 14 -2.66 0.77 -18.14
CA PRO A 14 -1.70 -0.32 -18.28
C PRO A 14 -1.15 -0.86 -16.96
N LEU A 15 -0.96 0.04 -15.98
CA LEU A 15 -0.47 -0.31 -14.65
C LEU A 15 -1.41 -1.23 -13.86
N ASN A 16 -2.71 -1.21 -14.15
CA ASN A 16 -3.69 -2.10 -13.51
C ASN A 16 -3.78 -3.48 -14.18
N HIS A 17 -3.08 -3.70 -15.29
CA HIS A 17 -2.91 -5.02 -15.92
C HIS A 17 -1.62 -5.72 -15.50
N LEU A 18 -0.77 -5.05 -14.71
CA LEU A 18 0.44 -5.65 -14.21
C LEU A 18 0.10 -6.80 -13.25
N PRO A 19 0.91 -7.87 -13.24
CA PRO A 19 0.77 -8.91 -12.23
C PRO A 19 0.89 -8.33 -10.82
N PRO A 20 0.17 -8.90 -9.82
CA PRO A 20 0.25 -8.48 -8.43
C PRO A 20 1.69 -8.39 -7.91
N GLU A 21 2.59 -9.26 -8.36
CA GLU A 21 3.99 -9.31 -7.94
C GLU A 21 4.74 -8.03 -8.34
N ILE A 22 4.50 -7.54 -9.56
CA ILE A 22 5.13 -6.32 -10.08
C ILE A 22 4.55 -5.10 -9.40
N LEU A 23 3.22 -5.07 -9.19
CA LEU A 23 2.56 -4.01 -8.43
C LEU A 23 3.09 -3.93 -6.99
N SER A 24 3.20 -5.07 -6.32
CA SER A 24 3.76 -5.17 -4.97
C SER A 24 5.21 -4.67 -4.91
N TYR A 25 6.04 -4.99 -5.91
CA TYR A 25 7.40 -4.46 -6.01
C TYR A 25 7.39 -2.93 -6.13
N VAL A 26 6.54 -2.37 -7.00
CA VAL A 26 6.36 -0.92 -7.13
C VAL A 26 5.91 -0.30 -5.81
N PHE A 27 5.00 -0.94 -5.06
CA PHE A 27 4.51 -0.43 -3.78
C PHE A 27 5.61 -0.33 -2.72
N ILE A 28 6.51 -1.32 -2.63
CA ILE A 28 7.67 -1.25 -1.73
C ILE A 28 8.56 -0.06 -2.11
N ARG A 29 8.91 0.07 -3.39
CA ARG A 29 9.80 1.15 -3.83
C ARG A 29 9.22 2.53 -3.54
N LEU A 30 7.90 2.69 -3.73
CA LEU A 30 7.19 3.90 -3.34
C LEU A 30 7.17 4.10 -1.82
N ALA A 31 7.01 3.04 -1.02
CA ALA A 31 7.03 3.14 0.43
C ALA A 31 8.41 3.58 0.96
N GLU A 32 9.49 3.02 0.40
CA GLU A 32 10.88 3.36 0.71
C GLU A 32 11.17 4.84 0.37
N GLU A 33 10.86 5.27 -0.86
CA GLU A 33 11.09 6.65 -1.31
C GLU A 33 10.38 7.68 -0.42
N ILE A 34 9.17 7.37 0.06
CA ILE A 34 8.45 8.31 0.94
C ILE A 34 8.93 8.23 2.40
N SER A 35 9.59 7.14 2.81
CA SER A 35 10.16 7.00 4.15
C SER A 35 11.43 7.84 4.36
N GLU A 36 12.18 8.12 3.28
CA GLU A 36 13.39 8.96 3.29
C GLU A 36 13.08 10.45 3.53
N ASP A 37 11.81 10.85 3.41
CA ASP A 37 11.32 12.20 3.69
C ASP A 37 11.23 12.41 5.22
N TRP A 38 12.39 12.61 5.86
CA TRP A 38 12.63 12.71 7.32
C TRP A 38 11.77 13.76 8.06
N ASN A 39 11.01 14.57 7.33
CA ASN A 39 10.02 15.46 7.90
C ASN A 39 8.80 14.63 8.35
N ASN A 40 8.70 14.40 9.66
CA ASN A 40 7.70 13.71 10.49
C ASN A 40 6.18 13.81 10.11
N LYS A 41 5.81 14.46 9.00
CA LYS A 41 4.44 14.70 8.53
C LYS A 41 3.86 13.60 7.64
N LYS A 42 4.66 12.63 7.18
CA LYS A 42 4.24 11.59 6.22
C LYS A 42 4.21 10.17 6.78
N LYS A 43 3.90 10.00 8.07
CA LYS A 43 3.95 8.71 8.80
C LYS A 43 3.13 7.55 8.21
N PHE A 44 2.27 7.81 7.23
CA PHE A 44 1.40 6.84 6.56
C PHE A 44 1.23 7.11 5.06
N SER A 45 2.15 7.86 4.46
CA SER A 45 2.06 8.25 3.04
C SER A 45 2.02 7.05 2.09
N TRP A 46 2.70 5.95 2.44
CA TRP A 46 2.67 4.72 1.66
C TRP A 46 1.26 4.11 1.62
N LEU A 47 0.40 4.33 2.63
CA LEU A 47 -1.01 3.88 2.61
C LEU A 47 -1.79 4.49 1.44
N ARG A 48 -1.32 5.57 0.82
CA ARG A 48 -1.95 6.16 -0.38
C ARG A 48 -2.12 5.13 -1.50
N VAL A 49 -1.23 4.14 -1.62
CA VAL A 49 -1.38 3.07 -2.63
C VAL A 49 -2.67 2.27 -2.43
N THR A 50 -3.14 2.13 -1.18
CA THR A 50 -4.40 1.43 -0.84
C THR A 50 -5.66 2.22 -1.19
N HIS A 51 -5.51 3.48 -1.60
CA HIS A 51 -6.60 4.41 -1.93
C HIS A 51 -6.67 4.80 -3.41
N ILE A 52 -5.75 4.34 -4.26
CA ILE A 52 -5.73 4.69 -5.70
C ILE A 52 -6.90 4.05 -6.45
N CYS A 53 -7.00 2.71 -6.40
CA CYS A 53 -8.09 1.97 -7.02
C CYS A 53 -8.37 0.67 -6.25
N ARG A 54 -9.47 -0.01 -6.58
CA ARG A 54 -9.85 -1.27 -5.94
C ARG A 54 -8.79 -2.36 -6.14
N HIS A 55 -8.20 -2.45 -7.32
CA HIS A 55 -7.17 -3.45 -7.62
C HIS A 55 -5.93 -3.24 -6.76
N TRP A 56 -5.38 -2.03 -6.71
CA TRP A 56 -4.22 -1.70 -5.88
C TRP A 56 -4.50 -1.92 -4.41
N ARG A 57 -5.69 -1.57 -3.94
CA ARG A 57 -6.12 -1.84 -2.56
C ARG A 57 -6.05 -3.33 -2.23
N VAL A 58 -6.57 -4.19 -3.10
CA VAL A 58 -6.55 -5.64 -2.89
C VAL A 58 -5.11 -6.15 -2.84
N VAL A 59 -4.28 -5.80 -3.82
CA VAL A 59 -2.87 -6.22 -3.90
C VAL A 59 -2.08 -5.73 -2.68
N ALA A 60 -2.20 -4.44 -2.34
CA ALA A 60 -1.46 -3.84 -1.23
C ALA A 60 -1.88 -4.40 0.14
N LEU A 61 -3.17 -4.71 0.35
CA LEU A 61 -3.64 -5.29 1.61
C LEU A 61 -3.20 -6.75 1.79
N ASP A 62 -3.02 -7.50 0.70
CA ASP A 62 -2.62 -8.91 0.77
C ASP A 62 -1.09 -9.11 0.83
N TYR A 63 -0.33 -8.11 0.37
CA TYR A 63 1.12 -8.17 0.30
C TYR A 63 1.78 -7.81 1.64
N ALA A 64 2.07 -8.85 2.42
CA ALA A 64 2.61 -8.74 3.78
C ALA A 64 3.88 -7.88 3.96
N PRO A 65 4.90 -7.94 3.07
CA PRO A 65 6.12 -7.13 3.23
C PRO A 65 5.87 -5.61 3.24
N LEU A 66 4.79 -5.15 2.62
CA LEU A 66 4.42 -3.73 2.67
C LEU A 66 4.02 -3.28 4.08
N TRP A 67 3.56 -4.21 4.93
CA TRP A 67 3.10 -3.95 6.30
C TRP A 67 4.17 -4.23 7.36
N SER A 68 5.34 -4.78 6.99
CA SER A 68 6.41 -5.07 7.93
C SER A 68 7.28 -3.86 8.28
N CYS A 69 7.29 -2.83 7.43
CA CYS A 69 7.96 -1.57 7.74
C CYS A 69 7.13 -0.75 8.74
N ILE A 70 7.30 -1.04 10.04
CA ILE A 70 6.61 -0.32 11.12
C ILE A 70 7.35 0.99 11.37
N CYS A 71 7.06 1.99 10.53
CA CYS A 71 7.80 3.24 10.53
C CYS A 71 7.58 4.03 11.83
N HIS A 72 6.39 3.96 12.47
CA HIS A 72 6.11 4.70 13.70
C HIS A 72 5.02 4.07 14.59
N PHE A 73 5.37 3.72 15.84
CA PHE A 73 4.47 3.21 16.90
C PHE A 73 3.52 4.28 17.48
N VAL A 74 3.02 5.22 16.66
CA VAL A 74 2.28 6.39 17.16
C VAL A 74 0.84 6.05 17.54
N HIS A 75 0.25 5.04 16.89
CA HIS A 75 -1.12 4.60 17.16
C HIS A 75 -1.13 3.08 17.40
N PRO A 76 -1.47 2.60 18.61
CA PRO A 76 -1.47 1.17 18.95
C PRO A 76 -2.33 0.32 18.01
N GLU A 77 -3.48 0.84 17.61
CA GLU A 77 -4.45 0.16 16.73
C GLU A 77 -3.90 0.00 15.32
N ILE A 78 -3.26 1.04 14.77
CA ILE A 78 -2.63 0.96 13.45
C ILE A 78 -1.42 0.02 13.51
N THR A 79 -0.64 0.09 14.58
CA THR A 79 0.50 -0.81 14.79
C THR A 79 0.04 -2.26 14.84
N LYS A 80 -1.01 -2.56 15.62
CA LYS A 80 -1.62 -3.88 15.68
C LYS A 80 -2.10 -4.35 14.31
N LEU A 81 -2.76 -3.46 13.57
CA LEU A 81 -3.23 -3.73 12.22
C LEU A 81 -2.08 -4.03 11.23
N MET A 82 -0.95 -3.32 11.34
CA MET A 82 0.25 -3.58 10.55
C MET A 82 0.87 -4.92 10.90
N LEU A 83 0.98 -5.25 12.19
CA LEU A 83 1.45 -6.56 12.66
C LEU A 83 0.55 -7.71 12.18
N GLU A 84 -0.77 -7.54 12.25
CA GLU A 84 -1.72 -8.55 11.73
C GLU A 84 -1.53 -8.78 10.23
N ARG A 85 -1.27 -7.72 9.46
CA ARG A 85 -1.09 -7.81 8.00
C ARG A 85 0.31 -8.17 7.54
N SER A 86 1.32 -8.02 8.38
CA SER A 86 2.68 -8.46 8.06
C SER A 86 2.80 -9.99 8.03
N LYS A 87 1.78 -10.75 8.46
CA LYS A 87 1.73 -12.23 8.40
C LYS A 87 3.02 -12.90 8.92
N ASN A 88 3.65 -12.31 9.95
CA ASN A 88 4.92 -12.77 10.57
C ASN A 88 6.15 -12.75 9.63
N VAL A 89 6.14 -11.99 8.54
CA VAL A 89 7.38 -11.71 7.80
C VAL A 89 8.34 -10.88 8.68
N PRO A 90 9.67 -10.95 8.43
CA PRO A 90 10.64 -10.17 9.19
C PRO A 90 10.27 -8.67 9.22
N LEU A 91 10.31 -8.08 10.43
CA LEU A 91 10.08 -6.65 10.69
C LEU A 91 11.39 -5.87 10.62
#